data_AF-A0A7G1P5G6-F1
#
_entry.id   AF-A0A7G1P5G6-F1
#
_cell.length_a   1.000
_cell.length_b   1.000
_cell.length_c   1.000
_cell.angle_alpha   90.00
_cell.angle_beta   90.00
_cell.angle_gamma   90.00
#
_symmetry.space_group_name_H-M   'P 1'
#
loop_
_entity.id
_entity.type
_entity.pdbx_description
1 polymer ?
#
loop_
_entity_poly.entity_id
_entity_poly.type
_entity_poly.pdbx_seq_one_letter_code
_entity_poly.pdbx_strand_id
1 'polypeptide(L)'
;MAEVEQRLRAAACTRASREAEEAETASQYGGFTAERDVGPHADRAPAAEEPELEGRRSDVVAMPSVPRIHPKPRPGNLREVAERIEEATGLRVQVLGGKLVMSPTPRGKHAGAIRYLRHQLEPVMPDGLGVYEVSSVMMPGERDEYATPDLVVLPEEWDDDDDWLADPEDVALAVEVISQSEKSREIRDKADWYAVAGVAALLVIDPRNGTWALHTHPDNGAYQDVLPGKFGEPLPLPLPLGFEVATDGFRLYGDSPRAGRSSR
;
A
#
# COMPACT_ATOMS: atom_id res chain seq x y z
N MET A 1 -0.19 23.52 -21.75
CA MET A 1 -0.75 23.80 -20.42
C MET A 1 -2.25 24.10 -20.48
N ALA A 2 -2.70 25.25 -20.98
CA ALA A 2 -4.13 25.61 -20.99
C ALA A 2 -5.06 24.64 -21.76
N GLU A 3 -4.57 24.01 -22.83
CA GLU A 3 -5.39 23.10 -23.66
C GLU A 3 -5.61 21.72 -23.01
N VAL A 4 -4.69 21.28 -22.14
CA VAL A 4 -4.81 20.00 -21.41
C VAL A 4 -5.78 20.15 -20.25
N GLU A 5 -5.67 21.23 -19.47
CA GLU A 5 -6.63 21.57 -18.41
C GLU A 5 -8.05 21.75 -18.94
N GLN A 6 -8.20 22.36 -20.13
CA GLN A 6 -9.50 22.58 -20.75
C GLN A 6 -10.15 21.28 -21.23
N ARG A 7 -9.35 20.30 -21.67
CA ARG A 7 -9.84 18.97 -22.06
C ARG A 7 -10.25 18.12 -20.85
N LEU A 8 -9.53 18.21 -19.74
CA LEU A 8 -9.89 17.54 -18.48
C LEU A 8 -11.21 18.10 -17.90
N ARG A 9 -11.42 19.42 -17.97
CA ARG A 9 -12.67 20.06 -17.53
C ARG A 9 -13.89 19.72 -18.41
N ALA A 10 -13.70 19.58 -19.72
CA ALA A 10 -14.80 19.24 -20.65
C ALA A 10 -15.30 17.79 -20.47
N ALA A 11 -14.40 16.85 -20.13
CA ALA A 11 -14.76 15.46 -19.87
C ALA A 11 -15.63 15.31 -18.61
N ALA A 12 -15.36 16.10 -17.55
CA ALA A 12 -16.12 16.08 -16.30
C ALA A 12 -17.59 16.51 -16.47
N CYS A 13 -17.88 17.47 -17.37
CA CYS A 13 -19.24 17.98 -17.58
C CYS A 13 -20.18 16.95 -18.24
N THR A 14 -19.62 16.04 -19.06
CA THR A 14 -20.41 15.04 -19.80
C THR A 14 -20.81 13.83 -18.93
N ARG A 15 -20.08 13.60 -17.83
CA ARG A 15 -20.30 12.50 -16.86
C ARG A 15 -21.48 12.78 -15.92
N ALA A 16 -21.60 14.02 -15.45
CA ALA A 16 -22.69 14.45 -14.56
C ALA A 16 -24.10 14.26 -15.17
N SER A 17 -24.20 14.28 -16.51
CA SER A 17 -25.47 14.06 -17.21
C SER A 17 -25.89 12.59 -17.37
N ARG A 18 -24.98 11.62 -17.16
CA ARG A 18 -25.28 10.18 -17.28
C ARG A 18 -25.57 9.51 -15.93
N GLU A 19 -24.94 9.98 -14.86
CA GLU A 19 -25.08 9.43 -13.50
C GLU A 19 -26.47 9.70 -12.89
N ALA A 20 -27.21 10.69 -13.40
CA ALA A 20 -28.58 10.97 -12.99
C ALA A 20 -29.60 9.92 -13.47
N GLU A 21 -29.26 9.10 -14.47
CA GLU A 21 -30.19 8.12 -15.07
C GLU A 21 -30.04 6.70 -14.46
N GLU A 22 -28.89 6.39 -13.85
CA GLU A 22 -28.60 5.05 -13.29
C GLU A 22 -28.93 4.92 -11.78
N ALA A 23 -29.06 6.03 -11.06
CA ALA A 23 -29.36 6.03 -9.62
C ALA A 23 -30.82 5.60 -9.29
N GLU A 24 -31.71 5.52 -10.27
CA GLU A 24 -33.12 5.15 -10.05
C GLU A 24 -33.35 3.62 -9.98
N THR A 25 -32.34 2.79 -10.27
CA THR A 25 -32.53 1.33 -10.47
C THR A 25 -32.07 0.42 -9.31
N ALA A 26 -31.35 0.91 -8.29
CA ALA A 26 -30.66 0.03 -7.33
C ALA A 26 -31.32 -0.12 -5.93
N SER A 27 -32.56 0.35 -5.74
CA SER A 27 -33.27 0.29 -4.43
C SER A 27 -34.00 -1.03 -4.16
N GLN A 28 -33.38 -2.17 -4.48
CA GLN A 28 -33.98 -3.47 -4.20
C GLN A 28 -32.91 -4.43 -3.67
N TYR A 29 -33.22 -5.08 -2.54
CA TYR A 29 -32.44 -6.10 -1.82
C TYR A 29 -31.51 -5.58 -0.71
N GLY A 30 -32.07 -5.56 0.51
CA GLY A 30 -31.31 -5.47 1.76
C GLY A 30 -31.31 -6.78 2.56
N GLY A 31 -30.38 -6.84 3.52
CA GLY A 31 -30.55 -7.48 4.84
C GLY A 31 -30.08 -8.92 5.01
N PHE A 32 -29.10 -9.15 5.90
CA PHE A 32 -29.15 -10.22 6.91
C PHE A 32 -28.10 -10.04 8.03
N THR A 33 -28.52 -10.29 9.27
CA THR A 33 -27.73 -10.27 10.53
C THR A 33 -27.69 -11.68 11.15
N ALA A 34 -26.62 -12.05 11.86
CA ALA A 34 -26.70 -13.08 12.91
C ALA A 34 -25.50 -13.02 13.88
N GLU A 35 -25.82 -12.90 15.18
CA GLU A 35 -24.96 -13.18 16.34
C GLU A 35 -25.05 -14.68 16.72
N ARG A 36 -23.99 -15.24 17.35
CA ARG A 36 -23.99 -15.82 18.73
C ARG A 36 -22.87 -16.87 18.99
N ASP A 37 -22.11 -16.60 20.07
CA ASP A 37 -21.62 -17.43 21.18
C ASP A 37 -21.42 -18.97 21.08
N VAL A 38 -20.31 -19.46 21.67
CA VAL A 38 -20.22 -20.41 22.83
C VAL A 38 -18.72 -20.63 23.22
N GLY A 39 -18.37 -20.51 24.52
CA GLY A 39 -17.02 -20.82 25.11
C GLY A 39 -16.85 -22.27 25.59
N PRO A 40 -16.09 -22.59 26.67
CA PRO A 40 -14.71 -22.21 27.02
C PRO A 40 -13.79 -23.42 27.42
N HIS A 41 -12.51 -23.11 27.74
CA HIS A 41 -11.51 -23.80 28.59
C HIS A 41 -11.02 -25.25 28.35
N ALA A 42 -9.69 -25.41 28.29
CA ALA A 42 -8.97 -26.53 28.91
C ALA A 42 -7.51 -26.18 29.27
N ASP A 43 -7.02 -26.88 30.28
CA ASP A 43 -5.91 -26.58 31.17
C ASP A 43 -4.51 -27.00 30.69
N ARG A 44 -3.53 -26.51 31.43
CA ARG A 44 -2.07 -26.59 31.34
C ARG A 44 -1.49 -28.01 31.55
N ALA A 45 -0.38 -28.32 30.89
CA ALA A 45 0.56 -29.39 31.30
C ALA A 45 2.02 -28.93 31.13
N PRO A 46 2.97 -29.44 31.94
CA PRO A 46 4.23 -28.78 32.26
C PRO A 46 5.37 -29.09 31.27
N ALA A 47 6.29 -28.13 31.11
CA ALA A 47 7.51 -28.28 30.33
C ALA A 47 8.59 -29.01 31.15
N ALA A 48 9.22 -29.99 30.51
CA ALA A 48 10.33 -30.78 31.04
C ALA A 48 11.64 -29.99 31.06
N GLU A 49 12.50 -30.34 32.02
CA GLU A 49 13.81 -29.77 32.31
C GLU A 49 14.82 -30.05 31.18
N GLU A 50 15.61 -29.04 30.79
CA GLU A 50 16.72 -29.14 29.84
C GLU A 50 18.04 -29.41 30.58
N PRO A 51 18.95 -30.25 30.03
CA PRO A 51 20.24 -30.54 30.65
C PRO A 51 21.28 -29.44 30.37
N GLU A 52 22.04 -29.10 31.40
CA GLU A 52 23.18 -28.18 31.38
C GLU A 52 24.33 -28.73 30.49
N LEU A 53 24.69 -27.97 29.46
CA LEU A 53 25.87 -28.22 28.62
C LEU A 53 26.90 -27.10 28.85
N GLU A 54 27.85 -27.39 29.73
CA GLU A 54 29.08 -26.62 29.97
C GLU A 54 29.95 -26.63 28.69
N GLY A 55 30.16 -25.46 28.08
CA GLY A 55 30.87 -25.36 26.79
C GLY A 55 31.41 -23.97 26.46
N ARG A 56 32.68 -23.74 26.83
CA ARG A 56 33.68 -22.85 26.21
C ARG A 56 33.26 -21.40 25.88
N ARG A 57 33.71 -20.48 26.74
CA ARG A 57 33.87 -19.04 26.45
C ARG A 57 34.53 -18.83 25.09
N SER A 58 33.74 -18.36 24.13
CA SER A 58 34.21 -17.76 22.89
C SER A 58 33.99 -16.26 23.03
N ASP A 59 35.02 -15.48 22.75
CA ASP A 59 35.05 -14.03 22.89
C ASP A 59 33.93 -13.38 22.07
N VAL A 60 32.88 -12.94 22.75
CA VAL A 60 31.82 -12.12 22.17
C VAL A 60 32.41 -10.74 21.92
N VAL A 61 32.69 -10.44 20.65
CA VAL A 61 32.91 -9.07 20.20
C VAL A 61 31.68 -8.28 20.59
N ALA A 62 31.86 -7.28 21.45
CA ALA A 62 30.79 -6.38 21.88
C ALA A 62 30.18 -5.73 20.64
N MET A 63 28.95 -6.11 20.30
CA MET A 63 28.12 -5.31 19.40
C MET A 63 27.98 -3.93 20.05
N PRO A 64 28.13 -2.81 19.31
CA PRO A 64 27.80 -1.51 19.85
C PRO A 64 26.37 -1.56 20.35
N SER A 65 26.17 -1.19 21.61
CA SER A 65 24.86 -1.12 22.24
C SER A 65 23.96 -0.21 21.40
N VAL A 66 22.92 -0.77 20.79
CA VAL A 66 21.87 0.01 20.15
C VAL A 66 21.32 1.00 21.18
N PRO A 67 21.34 2.32 20.93
CA PRO A 67 20.76 3.29 21.85
C PRO A 67 19.32 2.92 22.14
N ARG A 68 18.92 2.91 23.42
CA ARG A 68 17.51 2.78 23.81
C ARG A 68 16.74 3.98 23.24
N ILE A 69 16.04 3.77 22.12
CA ILE A 69 15.24 4.81 21.46
C ILE A 69 14.08 5.18 22.38
N HIS A 70 14.14 6.36 23.01
CA HIS A 70 13.03 6.99 23.72
C HIS A 70 12.85 8.41 23.17
N PRO A 71 12.03 8.54 22.13
CA PRO A 71 10.77 9.26 22.32
C PRO A 71 9.62 8.31 22.04
N LYS A 72 8.60 8.32 22.91
CA LYS A 72 7.32 7.72 22.53
C LYS A 72 6.74 8.56 21.38
N PRO A 73 6.17 7.94 20.33
CA PRO A 73 5.48 8.68 19.27
C PRO A 73 4.41 9.58 19.89
N ARG A 74 4.42 10.86 19.55
CA ARG A 74 3.42 11.86 19.96
C ARG A 74 3.06 12.72 18.75
N PRO A 75 1.85 13.31 18.72
CA PRO A 75 1.53 14.34 17.73
C PRO A 75 2.62 15.43 17.73
N GLY A 76 3.22 15.71 16.57
CA GLY A 76 4.27 16.72 16.38
C GLY A 76 5.73 16.24 16.46
N ASN A 77 6.01 14.95 16.69
CA ASN A 77 7.37 14.40 16.56
C ASN A 77 7.44 13.07 15.81
N LEU A 78 6.36 12.68 15.13
CA LEU A 78 6.25 11.38 14.47
C LEU A 78 7.31 11.20 13.38
N ARG A 79 7.57 12.24 12.58
CA ARG A 79 8.63 12.21 11.57
C ARG A 79 10.01 11.98 12.19
N GLU A 80 10.38 12.76 13.21
CA GLU A 80 11.69 12.62 13.88
C GLU A 80 11.86 11.18 14.43
N VAL A 81 10.79 10.62 14.99
CA VAL A 81 10.82 9.23 15.48
C VAL A 81 10.90 8.23 14.32
N ALA A 82 10.21 8.48 13.20
CA ALA A 82 10.28 7.67 11.99
C ALA A 82 11.71 7.63 11.44
N GLU A 83 12.32 8.79 11.20
CA GLU A 83 13.70 8.94 10.71
C GLU A 83 14.71 8.18 11.58
N ARG A 84 14.56 8.27 12.92
CA ARG A 84 15.44 7.56 13.85
C ARG A 84 15.24 6.04 13.83
N ILE A 85 14.02 5.57 13.60
CA ILE A 85 13.76 4.13 13.44
C ILE A 85 14.35 3.65 12.11
N GLU A 86 14.19 4.42 11.04
CA GLU A 86 14.78 4.12 9.73
C GLU A 86 16.31 4.06 9.83
N GLU A 87 16.95 5.05 10.45
CA GLU A 87 18.41 5.08 10.67
C GLU A 87 18.90 3.88 11.50
N ALA A 88 18.14 3.49 12.53
CA ALA A 88 18.53 2.41 13.43
C ALA A 88 18.28 1.00 12.86
N THR A 89 17.26 0.85 12.00
CA THR A 89 16.80 -0.48 11.54
C THR A 89 16.98 -0.72 10.05
N GLY A 90 17.15 0.33 9.25
CA GLY A 90 17.07 0.29 7.79
C GLY A 90 15.68 -0.04 7.26
N LEU A 91 14.66 -0.15 8.13
CA LEU A 91 13.28 -0.44 7.73
C LEU A 91 12.50 0.86 7.61
N ARG A 92 11.84 1.04 6.46
CA ARG A 92 11.02 2.22 6.17
C ARG A 92 9.82 2.34 7.12
N VAL A 93 9.56 3.56 7.55
CA VAL A 93 8.46 3.93 8.45
C VAL A 93 7.54 4.95 7.78
N GLN A 94 6.26 4.66 7.79
CA GLN A 94 5.19 5.55 7.33
C GLN A 94 4.50 6.21 8.52
N VAL A 95 3.90 7.38 8.31
CA VAL A 95 3.12 8.10 9.33
C VAL A 95 1.68 8.22 8.85
N LEU A 96 0.82 7.31 9.33
CA LEU A 96 -0.57 7.18 8.90
C LEU A 96 -1.54 7.37 10.07
N GLY A 97 -2.43 8.33 9.98
CA GLY A 97 -3.40 8.72 11.01
C GLY A 97 -2.74 9.01 12.35
N GLY A 98 -1.59 9.71 12.35
CA GLY A 98 -0.81 9.97 13.55
C GLY A 98 -0.13 8.73 14.18
N LYS A 99 0.05 7.64 13.43
CA LYS A 99 0.71 6.41 13.89
C LYS A 99 1.91 6.06 13.03
N LEU A 100 2.95 5.52 13.65
CA LEU A 100 4.09 4.93 12.95
C LEU A 100 3.72 3.53 12.46
N VAL A 101 3.82 3.31 11.16
CA VAL A 101 3.57 2.03 10.51
C VAL A 101 4.85 1.58 9.83
N MET A 102 5.37 0.41 10.23
CA MET A 102 6.57 -0.16 9.61
C MET A 102 6.14 -1.10 8.48
N SER A 103 6.69 -0.90 7.28
CA SER A 103 6.51 -1.86 6.20
C SER A 103 7.48 -3.04 6.39
N PRO A 104 7.00 -4.30 6.44
CA PRO A 104 7.91 -5.44 6.46
C PRO A 104 8.71 -5.50 5.15
N THR A 105 9.96 -5.96 5.20
CA THR A 105 10.79 -6.12 4.00
C THR A 105 10.07 -6.96 2.93
N PRO A 106 9.88 -6.43 1.70
CA PRO A 106 9.19 -7.15 0.64
C PRO A 106 9.77 -8.53 0.36
N ARG A 107 8.94 -9.57 0.46
CA ARG A 107 9.31 -10.93 0.04
C ARG A 107 9.25 -11.05 -1.47
N GLY A 108 9.97 -12.01 -2.07
CA GLY A 108 10.13 -12.08 -3.53
C GLY A 108 8.84 -12.11 -4.38
N LYS A 109 7.71 -12.62 -3.86
CA LYS A 109 6.42 -12.56 -4.58
C LYS A 109 5.79 -11.16 -4.56
N HIS A 110 5.96 -10.42 -3.47
CA HIS A 110 5.55 -9.02 -3.36
C HIS A 110 6.37 -8.15 -4.32
N ALA A 111 7.71 -8.22 -4.23
CA ALA A 111 8.60 -7.51 -5.15
C ALA A 111 8.37 -7.92 -6.63
N GLY A 112 8.02 -9.19 -6.85
CA GLY A 112 7.65 -9.70 -8.16
C GLY A 112 6.38 -9.07 -8.74
N ALA A 113 5.40 -8.72 -7.91
CA ALA A 113 4.18 -8.03 -8.34
C ALA A 113 4.49 -6.58 -8.75
N ILE A 114 5.27 -5.85 -7.95
CA ILE A 114 5.73 -4.49 -8.27
C ILE A 114 6.49 -4.48 -9.60
N ARG A 115 7.48 -5.36 -9.75
CA ARG A 115 8.25 -5.50 -10.99
C ARG A 115 7.36 -5.83 -12.19
N TYR A 116 6.37 -6.70 -12.01
CA TYR A 116 5.46 -7.09 -13.08
C TYR A 116 4.56 -5.92 -13.53
N LEU A 117 4.07 -5.10 -12.58
CA LEU A 117 3.37 -3.87 -12.90
C LEU A 117 4.27 -2.90 -13.65
N ARG A 118 5.43 -2.55 -13.10
CA ARG A 118 6.39 -1.62 -13.72
C ARG A 118 6.66 -1.99 -15.18
N HIS A 119 6.98 -3.25 -15.45
CA HIS A 119 7.25 -3.75 -16.81
C HIS A 119 6.08 -3.59 -17.79
N GLN A 120 4.83 -3.56 -17.30
CA GLN A 120 3.66 -3.32 -18.13
C GLN A 120 3.35 -1.84 -18.27
N LEU A 121 3.57 -1.05 -17.21
CA LEU A 121 3.27 0.38 -17.17
C LEU A 121 4.25 1.19 -18.02
N GLU A 122 5.56 1.01 -17.85
CA GLU A 122 6.60 1.84 -18.49
C GLU A 122 6.48 1.91 -20.03
N PRO A 123 6.25 0.81 -20.78
CA PRO A 123 6.23 0.87 -22.25
C PRO A 123 5.02 1.57 -22.87
N VAL A 124 3.95 1.78 -22.10
CA VAL A 124 2.67 2.34 -22.57
C VAL A 124 2.24 3.57 -21.76
N MET A 125 3.14 4.07 -20.91
CA MET A 125 2.88 5.24 -20.08
C MET A 125 2.60 6.45 -20.97
N PRO A 126 1.56 7.26 -20.68
CA PRO A 126 1.34 8.52 -21.39
C PRO A 126 2.54 9.47 -21.21
N ASP A 127 2.83 10.25 -22.25
CA ASP A 127 3.90 11.25 -22.23
C ASP A 127 3.76 12.20 -21.01
N GLY A 128 4.88 12.45 -20.33
CA GLY A 128 4.95 13.33 -19.16
C GLY A 128 4.59 12.66 -17.82
N LEU A 129 4.32 11.35 -17.80
CA LEU A 129 4.17 10.56 -16.56
C LEU A 129 5.27 9.51 -16.44
N GLY A 130 5.75 9.29 -15.21
CA GLY A 130 6.77 8.31 -14.86
C GLY A 130 6.32 7.36 -13.74
N VAL A 131 6.97 6.20 -13.68
CA VAL A 131 6.73 5.18 -12.64
C VAL A 131 7.86 5.19 -11.62
N TYR A 132 7.52 5.48 -10.37
CA TYR A 132 8.49 5.60 -9.29
C TYR A 132 8.22 4.57 -8.19
N GLU A 133 9.31 4.07 -7.61
CA GLU A 133 9.30 3.32 -6.36
C GLU A 133 9.98 4.18 -5.31
N VAL A 134 9.75 3.92 -4.02
CA VAL A 134 10.48 4.57 -2.92
C VAL A 134 10.13 6.07 -2.75
N SER A 135 9.23 6.64 -3.56
CA SER A 135 8.66 7.98 -3.39
C SER A 135 7.53 7.99 -2.36
N SER A 136 7.52 8.99 -1.47
CA SER A 136 6.48 9.18 -0.46
C SER A 136 5.48 10.23 -0.90
N VAL A 137 4.22 10.10 -0.46
CA VAL A 137 3.14 11.05 -0.71
C VAL A 137 2.79 11.71 0.63
N MET A 138 2.71 13.05 0.67
CA MET A 138 2.34 13.77 1.88
C MET A 138 0.83 13.90 2.08
N MET A 139 0.40 14.06 3.33
CA MET A 139 -0.92 14.57 3.65
C MET A 139 -0.94 16.09 3.43
N PRO A 140 -1.91 16.65 2.68
CA PRO A 140 -2.04 18.09 2.48
C PRO A 140 -2.13 18.83 3.82
N GLY A 141 -1.27 19.85 4.00
CA GLY A 141 -1.22 20.65 5.23
C GLY A 141 -0.52 19.99 6.42
N GLU A 142 -0.21 18.69 6.36
CA GLU A 142 0.44 17.93 7.43
C GLU A 142 1.64 17.16 6.88
N ARG A 143 2.72 17.85 6.51
CA ARG A 143 3.89 17.19 5.88
C ARG A 143 4.43 16.02 6.70
N ASP A 144 4.34 16.07 8.04
CA ASP A 144 4.82 15.03 8.96
C ASP A 144 4.00 13.73 8.89
N GLU A 145 2.85 13.78 8.25
CA GLU A 145 1.96 12.67 7.92
C GLU A 145 2.16 12.32 6.44
N TYR A 146 2.62 11.10 6.16
CA TYR A 146 2.96 10.66 4.81
C TYR A 146 2.86 9.13 4.68
N ALA A 147 2.51 8.69 3.48
CA ALA A 147 2.52 7.29 3.07
C ALA A 147 3.63 7.05 2.05
N THR A 148 4.18 5.84 2.01
CA THR A 148 5.09 5.42 0.94
C THR A 148 4.44 4.24 0.22
N PRO A 149 3.76 4.48 -0.91
CA PRO A 149 3.23 3.39 -1.72
C PRO A 149 4.36 2.50 -2.25
N ASP A 150 4.02 1.25 -2.57
CA ASP A 150 4.97 0.31 -3.17
C ASP A 150 5.38 0.74 -4.59
N LEU A 151 4.49 1.44 -5.30
CA LEU A 151 4.74 2.07 -6.60
C LEU A 151 3.80 3.27 -6.76
N VAL A 152 4.28 4.36 -7.35
CA VAL A 152 3.50 5.56 -7.64
C VAL A 152 3.72 6.01 -9.08
N VAL A 153 2.67 6.56 -9.70
CA VAL A 153 2.76 7.25 -11.00
C VAL A 153 2.63 8.75 -10.76
N LEU A 154 3.65 9.50 -11.18
CA LEU A 154 3.81 10.95 -11.00
C LEU A 154 4.19 11.61 -12.32
N PRO A 155 4.14 12.95 -12.43
CA PRO A 155 4.76 13.67 -13.54
C PRO A 155 6.25 13.33 -13.68
N GLU A 156 6.77 13.35 -14.91
CA GLU A 156 8.21 13.18 -15.18
C GLU A 156 9.05 14.32 -14.56
N GLU A 157 8.45 15.49 -14.29
CA GLU A 157 9.09 16.60 -13.58
C GLU A 157 9.59 16.20 -12.17
N TRP A 158 9.08 15.09 -11.62
CA TRP A 158 9.59 14.49 -10.37
C TRP A 158 11.06 14.05 -10.45
N ASP A 159 11.60 13.78 -11.64
CA ASP A 159 13.03 13.45 -11.83
C ASP A 159 13.98 14.60 -11.46
N ASP A 160 13.47 15.84 -11.54
CA ASP A 160 14.23 17.07 -11.29
C ASP A 160 13.95 17.66 -9.89
N ASP A 161 13.09 17.02 -9.08
CA ASP A 161 12.71 17.51 -7.75
C ASP A 161 13.71 17.04 -6.67
N ASP A 162 14.09 17.96 -5.76
CA ASP A 162 14.93 17.66 -4.60
C ASP A 162 14.07 17.30 -3.35
N ASP A 163 12.75 17.50 -3.40
CA ASP A 163 11.83 17.03 -2.36
C ASP A 163 11.67 15.50 -2.40
N TRP A 164 11.32 14.92 -1.27
CA TRP A 164 11.09 13.48 -1.13
C TRP A 164 9.61 13.15 -0.88
N LEU A 165 8.78 14.20 -0.75
CA LEU A 165 7.33 14.14 -0.58
C LEU A 165 6.63 14.67 -1.82
N ALA A 166 6.02 13.79 -2.59
CA ALA A 166 5.16 14.16 -3.70
C ALA A 166 3.83 14.75 -3.18
N ASP A 167 3.31 15.75 -3.90
CA ASP A 167 1.96 16.25 -3.68
C ASP A 167 0.94 15.20 -4.14
N PRO A 168 -0.06 14.84 -3.31
CA PRO A 168 -1.08 13.87 -3.70
C PRO A 168 -1.90 14.29 -4.94
N GLU A 169 -2.00 15.59 -5.27
CA GLU A 169 -2.68 16.05 -6.49
C GLU A 169 -1.95 15.62 -7.77
N ASP A 170 -0.63 15.42 -7.71
CA ASP A 170 0.20 14.95 -8.82
C ASP A 170 0.17 13.41 -8.97
N VAL A 171 -0.37 12.70 -7.98
CA VAL A 171 -0.41 11.24 -7.99
C VAL A 171 -1.54 10.73 -8.89
N ALA A 172 -1.18 10.31 -10.11
CA ALA A 172 -2.10 9.69 -11.04
C ALA A 172 -2.54 8.28 -10.60
N LEU A 173 -1.65 7.55 -9.91
CA LEU A 173 -1.93 6.22 -9.36
C LEU A 173 -0.97 5.90 -8.21
N ALA A 174 -1.51 5.56 -7.04
CA ALA A 174 -0.76 4.88 -5.97
C ALA A 174 -1.04 3.38 -6.01
N VAL A 175 -0.02 2.56 -5.72
CA VAL A 175 -0.15 1.09 -5.69
C VAL A 175 0.34 0.54 -4.36
N GLU A 176 -0.47 -0.36 -3.79
CA GLU A 176 -0.18 -1.07 -2.55
C GLU A 176 -0.29 -2.57 -2.78
N VAL A 177 0.80 -3.30 -2.53
CA VAL A 177 0.84 -4.77 -2.61
C VAL A 177 0.76 -5.33 -1.20
N ILE A 178 -0.40 -5.84 -0.82
CA ILE A 178 -0.66 -6.27 0.54
C ILE A 178 0.29 -7.41 0.96
N SER A 179 0.95 -7.22 2.11
CA SER A 179 1.82 -8.23 2.71
C SER A 179 1.02 -9.33 3.42
N GLN A 180 1.66 -10.48 3.70
CA GLN A 180 1.02 -11.60 4.40
C GLN A 180 0.50 -11.25 5.79
N SER A 181 1.16 -10.31 6.47
CA SER A 181 0.88 -9.95 7.87
C SER A 181 -0.10 -8.79 8.03
N GLU A 182 -0.33 -8.01 6.98
CA GLU A 182 -1.23 -6.85 7.03
C GLU A 182 -2.67 -7.29 7.33
N LYS A 183 -3.34 -6.58 8.23
CA LYS A 183 -4.71 -6.90 8.62
C LYS A 183 -5.69 -6.12 7.75
N SER A 184 -6.90 -6.66 7.55
CA SER A 184 -7.95 -5.98 6.78
C SER A 184 -8.26 -4.57 7.29
N ARG A 185 -8.10 -4.31 8.59
CA ARG A 185 -8.22 -2.96 9.15
C ARG A 185 -7.12 -2.02 8.65
N GLU A 186 -5.86 -2.45 8.66
CA GLU A 186 -4.72 -1.63 8.21
C GLU A 186 -4.84 -1.27 6.73
N ILE A 187 -5.37 -2.19 5.92
CA ILE A 187 -5.63 -1.97 4.49
C ILE A 187 -6.71 -0.89 4.29
N ARG A 188 -7.81 -0.97 5.06
CA ARG A 188 -8.87 0.05 5.01
C ARG A 188 -8.39 1.40 5.52
N ASP A 189 -7.73 1.42 6.68
CA ASP A 189 -7.17 2.65 7.26
C ASP A 189 -6.21 3.34 6.26
N LYS A 190 -5.46 2.57 5.46
CA LYS A 190 -4.59 3.10 4.39
C LYS A 190 -5.37 3.62 3.17
N ALA A 191 -6.39 2.91 2.74
CA ALA A 191 -7.26 3.37 1.65
C ALA A 191 -7.97 4.68 2.00
N ASP A 192 -8.50 4.77 3.22
CA ASP A 192 -9.10 6.00 3.76
C ASP A 192 -8.06 7.13 3.82
N TRP A 193 -6.82 6.84 4.25
CA TRP A 193 -5.73 7.82 4.26
C TRP A 193 -5.46 8.40 2.87
N TYR A 194 -5.33 7.57 1.84
CA TYR A 194 -5.11 8.06 0.47
C TYR A 194 -6.30 8.85 -0.07
N ALA A 195 -7.53 8.47 0.29
CA ALA A 195 -8.73 9.22 -0.08
C ALA A 195 -8.78 10.60 0.61
N VAL A 196 -8.40 10.68 1.88
CA VAL A 196 -8.26 11.95 2.61
C VAL A 196 -7.16 12.82 1.99
N ALA A 197 -6.03 12.21 1.61
CA ALA A 197 -4.94 12.93 0.95
C ALA A 197 -5.33 13.45 -0.44
N GLY A 198 -6.39 12.90 -1.07
CA GLY A 198 -6.88 13.34 -2.37
C GLY A 198 -6.24 12.64 -3.57
N VAL A 199 -5.57 11.50 -3.35
CA VAL A 199 -4.95 10.72 -4.42
C VAL A 199 -6.01 10.21 -5.40
N ALA A 200 -5.84 10.48 -6.70
CA ALA A 200 -6.89 10.26 -7.70
C ALA A 200 -7.31 8.79 -7.85
N ALA A 201 -6.34 7.88 -7.78
CA ALA A 201 -6.56 6.44 -7.86
C ALA A 201 -5.61 5.66 -6.96
N LEU A 202 -6.15 4.66 -6.25
CA LEU A 202 -5.39 3.71 -5.46
C LEU A 202 -5.67 2.29 -5.96
N LEU A 203 -4.62 1.58 -6.37
CA LEU A 203 -4.68 0.17 -6.69
C LEU A 203 -4.17 -0.66 -5.52
N VAL A 204 -5.03 -1.50 -4.95
CA VAL A 204 -4.67 -2.48 -3.93
C VAL A 204 -4.57 -3.86 -4.58
N ILE A 205 -3.38 -4.47 -4.53
CA ILE A 205 -3.14 -5.84 -4.98
C ILE A 205 -3.00 -6.73 -3.75
N ASP A 206 -3.78 -7.80 -3.66
CA ASP A 206 -3.74 -8.73 -2.54
C ASP A 206 -3.33 -10.15 -3.00
N PRO A 207 -2.01 -10.47 -2.96
CA PRO A 207 -1.51 -11.80 -3.29
C PRO A 207 -1.91 -12.90 -2.30
N ARG A 208 -2.50 -12.58 -1.14
CA ARG A 208 -3.00 -13.62 -0.21
C ARG A 208 -4.23 -14.30 -0.80
N ASN A 209 -5.08 -13.50 -1.45
CA ASN A 209 -6.39 -13.90 -1.92
C ASN A 209 -6.46 -13.99 -3.45
N GLY A 210 -5.47 -13.44 -4.17
CA GLY A 210 -5.44 -13.43 -5.63
C GLY A 210 -6.40 -12.41 -6.20
N THR A 211 -6.53 -11.27 -5.54
CA THR A 211 -7.49 -10.22 -5.87
C THR A 211 -6.79 -8.90 -6.05
N TRP A 212 -7.42 -8.00 -6.78
CA TRP A 212 -7.08 -6.58 -6.84
C TRP A 212 -8.34 -5.76 -6.61
N ALA A 213 -8.17 -4.53 -6.14
CA ALA A 213 -9.23 -3.54 -6.03
C ALA A 213 -8.68 -2.19 -6.50
N LEU A 214 -9.35 -1.56 -7.46
CA LEU A 214 -9.05 -0.21 -7.90
C LEU A 214 -10.05 0.74 -7.25
N HIS A 215 -9.53 1.67 -6.47
CA HIS A 215 -10.28 2.70 -5.78
C HIS A 215 -10.11 4.03 -6.51
N THR A 216 -11.20 4.71 -6.84
CA THR A 216 -11.18 6.00 -7.56
C THR A 216 -12.20 6.96 -6.99
N HIS A 217 -12.10 8.23 -7.42
CA HIS A 217 -13.01 9.31 -7.00
C HIS A 217 -12.97 9.52 -5.49
N PRO A 218 -11.82 9.98 -4.94
CA PRO A 218 -11.77 10.35 -3.54
C PRO A 218 -12.76 11.50 -3.27
N ASP A 219 -13.63 11.33 -2.29
CA ASP A 219 -14.54 12.36 -1.80
C ASP A 219 -14.81 12.19 -0.31
N ASN A 220 -14.81 13.28 0.44
CA ASN A 220 -15.11 13.30 1.88
C ASN A 220 -14.34 12.25 2.72
N GLY A 221 -13.09 11.96 2.33
CA GLY A 221 -12.21 11.03 3.06
C GLY A 221 -12.43 9.54 2.75
N ALA A 222 -13.18 9.21 1.70
CA ALA A 222 -13.31 7.85 1.19
C ALA A 222 -13.36 7.83 -0.35
N TYR A 223 -12.93 6.72 -0.94
CA TYR A 223 -13.15 6.49 -2.37
C TYR A 223 -14.61 6.13 -2.63
N GLN A 224 -15.24 6.81 -3.60
CA GLN A 224 -16.65 6.58 -3.93
C GLN A 224 -16.82 5.35 -4.84
N ASP A 225 -15.83 5.09 -5.69
CA ASP A 225 -15.83 3.97 -6.62
C ASP A 225 -14.77 2.94 -6.20
N VAL A 226 -15.18 1.66 -6.11
CA VAL A 226 -14.27 0.53 -5.89
C VAL A 226 -14.59 -0.56 -6.91
N LEU A 227 -13.67 -0.80 -7.82
CA LEU A 227 -13.73 -1.89 -8.80
C LEU A 227 -12.91 -3.08 -8.29
N PRO A 228 -13.56 -4.16 -7.80
CA PRO A 228 -12.86 -5.38 -7.43
C PRO A 228 -12.62 -6.28 -8.64
N GLY A 229 -11.56 -7.07 -8.60
CA GLY A 229 -11.32 -8.15 -9.54
C GLY A 229 -10.36 -9.21 -9.03
N LYS A 230 -10.18 -10.26 -9.82
CA LYS A 230 -9.30 -11.40 -9.52
C LYS A 230 -8.08 -11.41 -10.42
N PHE A 231 -7.01 -12.05 -9.96
CA PHE A 231 -5.86 -12.33 -10.81
C PHE A 231 -6.29 -13.17 -12.02
N GLY A 232 -5.88 -12.73 -13.21
CA GLY A 232 -6.34 -13.24 -14.51
C GLY A 232 -7.42 -12.38 -15.17
N GLU A 233 -8.15 -11.55 -14.42
CA GLU A 233 -9.08 -10.56 -14.98
C GLU A 233 -8.33 -9.27 -15.33
N PRO A 234 -8.62 -8.63 -16.48
CA PRO A 234 -7.95 -7.38 -16.84
C PRO A 234 -8.28 -6.28 -15.83
N LEU A 235 -7.28 -5.48 -15.48
CA LEU A 235 -7.41 -4.31 -14.61
C LEU A 235 -7.48 -3.04 -15.48
N PRO A 236 -8.65 -2.41 -15.65
CA PRO A 236 -8.76 -1.17 -16.42
C PRO A 236 -8.29 0.02 -15.58
N LEU A 237 -7.27 0.75 -16.04
CA LEU A 237 -6.82 1.98 -15.38
C LEU A 237 -7.59 3.19 -15.92
N PRO A 238 -7.97 4.15 -15.05
CA PRO A 238 -8.72 5.32 -15.45
C PRO A 238 -7.82 6.29 -16.23
N LEU A 239 -8.41 7.31 -16.84
CA LEU A 239 -7.64 8.45 -17.33
C LEU A 239 -6.89 9.13 -16.16
N PRO A 240 -5.67 9.64 -16.38
CA PRO A 240 -5.00 9.82 -17.67
C PRO A 240 -4.33 8.55 -18.25
N LEU A 241 -4.24 7.45 -17.50
CA LEU A 241 -3.57 6.22 -17.96
C LEU A 241 -4.35 5.53 -19.09
N GLY A 242 -5.64 5.25 -18.88
CA GLY A 242 -6.57 4.87 -19.95
C GLY A 242 -6.27 3.55 -20.68
N PHE A 243 -5.49 2.64 -20.10
CA PHE A 243 -5.18 1.32 -20.64
C PHE A 243 -5.43 0.22 -19.60
N GLU A 244 -5.45 -1.04 -20.05
CA GLU A 244 -5.63 -2.21 -19.18
C GLU A 244 -4.29 -2.86 -18.82
N VAL A 245 -4.20 -3.35 -17.58
CA VAL A 245 -3.07 -4.13 -17.07
C VAL A 245 -3.49 -5.60 -16.99
N ALA A 246 -2.67 -6.49 -17.56
CA ALA A 246 -2.88 -7.93 -17.39
C ALA A 246 -2.49 -8.35 -15.96
N THR A 247 -3.30 -9.20 -15.33
CA THR A 247 -3.11 -9.60 -13.92
C THR A 247 -2.81 -11.11 -13.74
N ASP A 248 -2.72 -11.86 -14.84
CA ASP A 248 -2.41 -13.30 -14.89
C ASP A 248 -0.96 -13.64 -14.47
N GLY A 249 -0.05 -12.67 -14.60
CA GLY A 249 1.33 -12.78 -14.14
C GLY A 249 1.53 -12.64 -12.63
N PHE A 250 0.55 -12.12 -11.89
CA PHE A 250 0.64 -12.02 -10.44
C PHE A 250 0.66 -13.39 -9.76
N ARG A 251 1.34 -13.47 -8.61
CA ARG A 251 1.61 -14.74 -7.91
C ARG A 251 0.99 -14.71 -6.52
N LEU A 252 0.15 -15.71 -6.23
CA LEU A 252 -0.34 -15.96 -4.89
C LEU A 252 0.80 -16.22 -3.90
N TYR A 253 0.67 -15.68 -2.70
CA TYR A 253 1.46 -16.13 -1.57
C TYR A 253 1.22 -17.61 -1.27
N GLY A 254 2.20 -18.24 -0.64
CA GLY A 254 2.28 -19.69 -0.47
C GLY A 254 3.73 -20.16 -0.63
N ASP A 255 3.92 -21.46 -0.79
CA ASP A 255 5.24 -22.09 -0.72
C ASP A 255 6.29 -21.49 -1.64
N SER A 256 7.53 -21.50 -1.14
CA SER A 256 8.69 -21.01 -1.88
C SER A 256 9.18 -22.08 -2.86
N PRO A 257 9.21 -21.81 -4.17
CA PRO A 257 9.75 -22.74 -5.17
C PRO A 257 11.28 -22.92 -5.06
N ARG A 258 11.94 -22.24 -4.10
CA ARG A 258 13.35 -22.38 -3.79
C ARG A 258 13.61 -23.30 -2.59
N ALA A 259 12.61 -23.63 -1.77
CA ALA A 259 12.78 -24.47 -0.59
C ALA A 259 13.30 -25.89 -0.90
N GLY A 260 13.11 -26.37 -2.14
CA GLY A 260 13.65 -27.65 -2.61
C GLY A 260 15.01 -27.59 -3.34
N ARG A 261 15.62 -26.42 -3.50
CA ARG A 261 16.94 -26.29 -4.15
C ARG A 261 18.03 -26.43 -3.10
N SER A 262 18.23 -27.67 -2.64
CA SER A 262 19.45 -28.01 -1.90
C SER A 262 20.65 -27.70 -2.80
N SER A 263 21.65 -27.01 -2.24
CA SER A 263 22.89 -26.59 -2.89
C SER A 263 23.53 -27.78 -3.63
N ARG A 264 23.62 -27.68 -4.96
CA ARG A 264 24.55 -28.48 -5.75
C ARG A 264 25.86 -27.75 -5.88
#